data_AF-A0AAN6ZXS6-F1
#
_entry.id   AF-A0AAN6ZXS6-F1
#
_cell.length_a   1.000
_cell.length_b   1.000
_cell.length_c   1.000
_cell.angle_alpha   90.00
_cell.angle_beta   90.00
_cell.angle_gamma   90.00
#
_symmetry.space_group_name_H-M   'P 1'
#
loop_
_entity.id
_entity.type
_entity.pdbx_description
1 polymer ?
#
loop_
_entity_poly.entity_id
_entity_poly.type
_entity_poly.pdbx_seq_one_letter_code
_entity_poly.pdbx_strand_id
1 'polypeptide(L)'
;MSQVINLSAAQRSRRQMARRLGFASARELESWEEEIVIDHFANFICDYLAMGYTIAPDKRGLVAFVDLDNAVEERIAMLEERRFELVLDPDKSEWTAKDHYKQFVIGVVADDKWLGKYGVEGAVIDKRGWTAKETTIKVVRFLEFLVQEWVNGPGDDSNREKEAGQVQVFRI
;
A
#
# COMPACT_ATOMS: atom_id res chain seq x y z
N MET A 1 17.46 -23.04 -22.91
CA MET A 1 17.26 -23.22 -21.46
C MET A 1 16.07 -22.39 -21.07
N SER A 2 14.90 -23.02 -20.98
CA SER A 2 13.63 -22.34 -20.74
C SER A 2 13.62 -21.75 -19.33
N GLN A 3 13.33 -20.45 -19.25
CA GLN A 3 12.94 -19.80 -18.01
C GLN A 3 11.71 -20.54 -17.48
N VAL A 4 11.92 -21.46 -16.54
CA VAL A 4 10.92 -21.76 -15.53
C VAL A 4 10.86 -20.48 -14.70
N ILE A 5 10.10 -19.51 -15.21
CA ILE A 5 9.81 -18.26 -14.53
C ILE A 5 9.38 -18.66 -13.12
N ASN A 6 9.88 -17.93 -12.13
CA ASN A 6 9.74 -18.23 -10.71
C ASN A 6 8.31 -17.94 -10.22
N LEU A 7 7.29 -18.41 -10.96
CA LEU A 7 5.86 -18.36 -10.67
C LEU A 7 5.57 -18.86 -9.25
N SER A 8 6.41 -19.78 -8.75
CA SER A 8 6.34 -20.28 -7.37
C SER A 8 6.66 -19.21 -6.30
N ALA A 9 7.58 -18.28 -6.57
CA ALA A 9 7.97 -17.21 -5.66
C ALA A 9 6.89 -16.12 -5.58
N ALA A 10 6.41 -15.64 -6.73
CA ALA A 10 5.32 -14.66 -6.79
C ALA A 10 4.04 -15.20 -6.10
N GLN A 11 3.68 -16.45 -6.36
CA GLN A 11 2.56 -17.10 -5.68
C GLN A 11 2.78 -17.24 -4.17
N ARG A 12 4.02 -17.46 -3.70
CA ARG A 12 4.34 -17.48 -2.26
C ARG A 12 4.22 -16.09 -1.65
N SER A 13 4.73 -15.05 -2.31
CA SER A 13 4.67 -13.65 -1.85
C SER A 13 3.23 -13.15 -1.76
N ARG A 14 2.41 -13.40 -2.79
CA ARG A 14 0.96 -13.09 -2.76
C ARG A 14 0.23 -13.85 -1.67
N ARG A 15 0.48 -15.15 -1.48
CA ARG A 15 -0.12 -15.93 -0.37
C ARG A 15 0.30 -15.38 0.99
N GLN A 16 1.54 -14.95 1.15
CA GLN A 16 2.01 -14.35 2.39
C GLN A 16 1.33 -13.00 2.63
N MET A 17 1.14 -12.19 1.58
CA MET A 17 0.45 -10.91 1.68
C MET A 17 -1.02 -11.09 2.03
N ALA A 18 -1.71 -12.00 1.33
CA ALA A 18 -3.09 -12.38 1.62
C ALA A 18 -3.25 -12.75 3.11
N ARG A 19 -2.38 -13.62 3.64
CA ARG A 19 -2.37 -13.98 5.06
C ARG A 19 -2.12 -12.79 6.00
N ARG A 20 -1.21 -11.88 5.63
CA ARG A 20 -0.89 -10.70 6.46
C ARG A 20 -2.06 -9.71 6.53
N LEU A 21 -2.77 -9.55 5.43
CA LEU A 21 -3.99 -8.74 5.35
C LEU A 21 -5.25 -9.51 5.78
N GLY A 22 -5.09 -10.80 6.09
CA GLY A 22 -6.13 -11.66 6.66
C GLY A 22 -7.06 -12.32 5.65
N PHE A 23 -6.85 -12.16 4.35
CA PHE A 23 -7.58 -12.87 3.30
C PHE A 23 -7.39 -14.38 3.42
N ALA A 24 -8.45 -15.15 3.15
CA ALA A 24 -8.39 -16.61 3.23
C ALA A 24 -7.56 -17.20 2.07
N SER A 25 -7.46 -16.48 0.95
CA SER A 25 -6.70 -16.90 -0.22
C SER A 25 -6.08 -15.72 -0.97
N ALA A 26 -5.12 -16.03 -1.85
CA ALA A 26 -4.56 -15.03 -2.77
C ALA A 26 -5.60 -14.53 -3.79
N ARG A 27 -6.62 -15.34 -4.11
CA ARG A 27 -7.70 -14.95 -5.01
C ARG A 27 -8.62 -13.90 -4.38
N GLU A 28 -8.93 -14.04 -3.09
CA GLU A 28 -9.71 -13.02 -2.38
C GLU A 28 -8.95 -11.69 -2.28
N LEU A 29 -7.62 -11.76 -2.08
CA LEU A 29 -6.78 -10.57 -2.14
C LEU A 29 -6.86 -9.90 -3.53
N GLU A 30 -6.78 -10.68 -4.61
CA GLU A 30 -6.87 -10.18 -5.99
C GLU A 30 -8.22 -9.51 -6.29
N SER A 31 -9.32 -10.11 -5.85
CA SER A 31 -10.65 -9.48 -5.97
C SER A 31 -10.74 -8.16 -5.19
N TRP A 32 -10.21 -8.11 -3.97
CA TRP A 32 -10.17 -6.88 -3.20
C TRP A 32 -9.24 -5.82 -3.80
N GLU A 33 -8.13 -6.25 -4.41
CA GLU A 33 -7.24 -5.38 -5.17
C GLU A 33 -7.99 -4.67 -6.30
N GLU A 34 -8.76 -5.43 -7.08
CA GLU A 34 -9.57 -4.90 -8.18
C GLU A 34 -10.66 -3.93 -7.75
N GLU A 35 -11.24 -4.12 -6.55
CA GLU A 35 -12.34 -3.30 -6.06
C GLU A 35 -11.89 -2.00 -5.40
N ILE A 36 -10.79 -2.01 -4.66
CA ILE A 36 -10.40 -0.89 -3.78
C ILE A 36 -9.01 -0.35 -4.13
N VAL A 37 -8.05 -1.22 -4.38
CA VAL A 37 -6.64 -0.85 -4.29
C VAL A 37 -6.08 -0.36 -5.62
N ILE A 38 -6.48 -0.99 -6.73
CA ILE A 38 -5.83 -0.79 -8.03
C ILE A 38 -5.83 0.68 -8.42
N ASP A 39 -6.94 1.40 -8.22
CA ASP A 39 -7.05 2.82 -8.55
C ASP A 39 -6.13 3.68 -7.66
N HIS A 40 -6.11 3.42 -6.35
CA HIS A 40 -5.19 4.11 -5.43
C HIS A 40 -3.73 3.86 -5.78
N PHE A 41 -3.40 2.63 -6.18
CA PHE A 41 -2.04 2.27 -6.58
C PHE A 41 -1.66 2.91 -7.91
N ALA A 42 -2.56 2.93 -8.89
CA ALA A 42 -2.33 3.58 -10.17
C ALA A 42 -2.07 5.08 -10.00
N ASN A 43 -2.89 5.77 -9.19
CA ASN A 43 -2.70 7.17 -8.84
C ASN A 43 -1.36 7.38 -8.12
N PHE A 44 -1.05 6.53 -7.14
CA PHE A 44 0.22 6.59 -6.43
C PHE A 44 1.41 6.47 -7.39
N ILE A 45 1.42 5.51 -8.31
CA ILE A 45 2.52 5.33 -9.28
C ILE A 45 2.63 6.53 -10.21
N CYS A 46 1.50 7.01 -10.74
CA CYS A 46 1.46 8.15 -11.66
C CYS A 46 2.02 9.41 -11.02
N ASP A 47 1.74 9.66 -9.75
CA ASP A 47 2.26 10.85 -9.07
C ASP A 47 3.67 10.61 -8.50
N TYR A 48 3.83 9.56 -7.70
CA TYR A 48 5.03 9.34 -6.90
C TYR A 48 6.26 9.03 -7.75
N LEU A 49 6.16 8.05 -8.66
CA LEU A 49 7.31 7.66 -9.48
C LEU A 49 7.55 8.63 -10.62
N ALA A 50 6.50 9.19 -11.25
CA ALA A 50 6.68 10.11 -12.36
C ALA A 50 7.28 11.46 -11.91
N MET A 51 7.01 11.89 -10.68
CA MET A 51 7.67 13.08 -10.08
C MET A 51 9.11 12.80 -9.61
N GLY A 52 9.62 11.58 -9.81
CA GLY A 52 11.00 11.21 -9.50
C GLY A 52 11.25 10.89 -8.02
N TYR A 53 10.20 10.66 -7.23
CA TYR A 53 10.37 10.15 -5.87
C TYR A 53 10.71 8.66 -5.93
N THR A 54 11.85 8.28 -5.36
CA THR A 54 12.32 6.88 -5.38
C THR A 54 12.64 6.32 -4.00
N ILE A 55 12.48 7.12 -2.94
CA ILE A 55 12.86 6.75 -1.57
C ILE A 55 11.60 6.62 -0.72
N ALA A 56 11.31 5.38 -0.30
CA ALA A 56 10.24 5.09 0.64
C ALA A 56 10.51 5.77 2.01
N PRO A 57 9.52 6.41 2.64
CA PRO A 57 9.69 7.01 3.96
C PRO A 57 9.87 5.95 5.05
N ASP A 58 10.56 6.30 6.14
CA ASP A 58 10.65 5.41 7.31
C ASP A 58 9.24 5.11 7.86
N LYS A 59 8.88 3.83 7.91
CA LYS A 59 7.60 3.31 8.43
C LYS A 59 7.30 3.81 9.83
N ARG A 60 8.31 3.93 10.70
CA ARG A 60 8.12 4.42 12.08
C ARG A 60 7.72 5.89 12.05
N GLY A 61 8.41 6.69 11.23
CA GLY A 61 8.10 8.10 11.01
C GLY A 61 6.79 8.34 10.25
N LEU A 62 6.33 7.38 9.44
CA LEU A 62 5.03 7.46 8.76
C LEU A 62 3.88 7.22 9.74
N VAL A 63 3.95 6.18 10.59
CA VAL A 63 2.91 5.91 11.61
C VAL A 63 2.73 7.11 12.54
N ALA A 64 3.83 7.77 12.96
CA ALA A 64 3.74 8.94 13.84
C ALA A 64 3.17 10.20 13.15
N PHE A 65 3.13 10.20 11.82
CA PHE A 65 2.69 11.35 11.01
C PHE A 65 1.30 11.18 10.42
N VAL A 66 0.87 9.94 10.25
CA VAL A 66 -0.47 9.60 9.83
C VAL A 66 -1.29 9.36 11.09
N ASP A 67 -2.01 10.39 11.53
CA ASP A 67 -3.15 10.21 12.41
C ASP A 67 -4.27 9.54 11.63
N LEU A 68 -4.18 8.21 11.51
CA LEU A 68 -4.95 7.46 10.53
C LEU A 68 -6.45 7.57 10.78
N ASP A 69 -6.90 7.51 12.04
CA ASP A 69 -8.33 7.52 12.35
C ASP A 69 -8.95 8.86 11.95
N ASN A 70 -8.37 9.98 12.39
CA ASN A 70 -8.86 11.32 12.03
C ASN A 70 -8.79 11.57 10.51
N ALA A 71 -7.69 11.18 9.86
CA ALA A 71 -7.52 11.40 8.42
C ALA A 71 -8.46 10.54 7.57
N VAL A 72 -8.77 9.32 8.03
CA VAL A 72 -9.76 8.44 7.40
C VAL A 72 -11.17 8.99 7.58
N GLU A 73 -11.54 9.43 8.79
CA GLU A 73 -12.83 10.05 9.05
C GLU A 73 -13.03 11.32 8.22
N GLU A 74 -12.01 12.17 8.13
CA GLU A 74 -12.02 13.36 7.29
C GLU A 74 -12.24 13.02 5.81
N ARG A 75 -11.53 12.03 5.27
CA ARG A 75 -11.73 11.58 3.88
C ARG A 75 -13.12 11.02 3.64
N ILE A 76 -13.64 10.21 4.57
CA ILE A 76 -15.01 9.67 4.49
C ILE A 76 -16.02 10.82 4.47
N ALA A 77 -15.85 11.83 5.33
CA ALA A 77 -16.72 13.00 5.33
C ALA A 77 -16.67 13.74 3.99
N MET A 78 -15.48 13.93 3.40
CA MET A 78 -15.34 14.55 2.06
C MET A 78 -16.07 13.75 0.97
N LEU A 79 -16.01 12.41 1.02
CA LEU A 79 -16.74 11.53 0.10
C LEU A 79 -18.27 11.68 0.27
N GLU A 80 -18.76 11.69 1.52
CA GLU A 80 -20.18 11.85 1.84
C GLU A 80 -20.72 13.23 1.44
N GLU A 81 -19.90 14.27 1.59
CA GLU A 81 -20.17 15.65 1.18
C GLU A 81 -20.03 15.87 -0.34
N ARG A 82 -19.64 14.84 -1.10
CA ARG A 82 -19.39 14.90 -2.57
C ARG A 82 -18.31 15.90 -2.98
N ARG A 83 -17.33 16.15 -2.12
CA ARG A 83 -16.15 17.01 -2.38
C ARG A 83 -15.09 16.23 -3.14
N PHE A 84 -15.48 15.64 -4.26
CA PHE A 84 -14.65 14.71 -5.02
C PHE A 84 -13.36 15.34 -5.54
N GLU A 85 -13.37 16.64 -5.81
CA GLU A 85 -12.20 17.40 -6.24
C GLU A 85 -11.05 17.33 -5.22
N LEU A 86 -11.36 17.37 -3.91
CA LEU A 86 -10.35 17.29 -2.85
C LEU A 86 -9.86 15.86 -2.59
N VAL A 87 -10.66 14.87 -2.98
CA VAL A 87 -10.38 13.45 -2.75
C VAL A 87 -9.62 12.84 -3.92
N LEU A 88 -9.97 13.22 -5.15
CA LEU A 88 -9.46 12.65 -6.39
C LEU A 88 -8.29 13.45 -6.95
N ASP A 89 -8.29 14.78 -6.80
CA ASP A 89 -7.24 15.66 -7.33
C ASP A 89 -6.87 16.79 -6.36
N PRO A 90 -6.36 16.46 -5.15
CA PRO A 90 -5.89 17.46 -4.22
C PRO A 90 -4.69 18.22 -4.80
N ASP A 91 -4.48 19.46 -4.37
CA ASP A 91 -3.27 20.20 -4.71
C ASP A 91 -2.02 19.49 -4.15
N LYS A 92 -1.09 19.13 -5.04
CA LYS A 92 0.12 18.35 -4.74
C LYS A 92 1.41 19.15 -4.90
N SER A 93 1.33 20.47 -5.12
CA SER A 93 2.50 21.29 -5.45
C SER A 93 3.62 21.23 -4.40
N GLU A 94 3.25 21.01 -3.13
CA GLU A 94 4.18 20.94 -1.99
C GLU A 94 4.35 19.52 -1.43
N TRP A 95 3.81 18.49 -2.10
CA TRP A 95 3.84 17.14 -1.55
C TRP A 95 5.26 16.58 -1.53
N THR A 96 5.55 15.88 -0.44
CA THR A 96 6.75 15.06 -0.30
C THR A 96 6.42 13.60 -0.61
N ALA A 97 7.47 12.78 -0.75
CA ALA A 97 7.33 11.33 -0.82
C ALA A 97 6.44 10.76 0.31
N LYS A 98 6.49 11.36 1.50
CA LYS A 98 5.71 10.92 2.65
C LYS A 98 4.21 11.17 2.49
N ASP A 99 3.83 12.25 1.81
CA ASP A 99 2.44 12.66 1.61
C ASP A 99 1.72 11.73 0.63
N HIS A 100 2.38 11.31 -0.45
CA HIS A 100 1.83 10.29 -1.36
C HIS A 100 1.61 8.95 -0.64
N TYR A 101 2.56 8.52 0.20
CA TYR A 101 2.38 7.29 1.00
C TYR A 101 1.21 7.41 1.98
N LYS A 102 1.11 8.56 2.65
CA LYS A 102 0.00 8.87 3.54
C LYS A 102 -1.33 8.79 2.79
N GLN A 103 -1.44 9.41 1.62
CA GLN A 103 -2.68 9.42 0.86
C GLN A 103 -3.09 8.06 0.32
N PHE A 104 -2.14 7.23 -0.13
CA PHE A 104 -2.45 5.84 -0.47
C PHE A 104 -3.06 5.08 0.71
N VAL A 105 -2.42 5.17 1.90
CA VAL A 105 -2.88 4.48 3.10
C VAL A 105 -4.27 4.97 3.51
N ILE A 106 -4.48 6.29 3.53
CA ILE A 106 -5.78 6.86 3.88
C ILE A 106 -6.84 6.44 2.84
N GLY A 107 -6.53 6.48 1.55
CA GLY A 107 -7.45 6.09 0.47
C GLY A 107 -7.95 4.66 0.62
N VAL A 108 -7.03 3.71 0.72
CA VAL A 108 -7.38 2.29 0.89
C VAL A 108 -8.20 2.05 2.16
N VAL A 109 -7.78 2.64 3.29
CA VAL A 109 -8.46 2.40 4.57
C VAL A 109 -9.82 3.10 4.62
N ALA A 110 -9.93 4.33 4.11
CA ALA A 110 -11.18 5.07 4.09
C ALA A 110 -12.22 4.40 3.21
N ASP A 111 -11.84 3.96 2.02
CA ASP A 111 -12.76 3.32 1.09
C ASP A 111 -13.21 1.94 1.63
N ASP A 112 -12.30 1.15 2.23
CA ASP A 112 -12.64 -0.11 2.89
C ASP A 112 -13.57 0.11 4.11
N LYS A 113 -13.30 1.11 4.96
CA LYS A 113 -14.18 1.48 6.08
C LYS A 113 -15.54 1.97 5.59
N TRP A 114 -15.58 2.80 4.55
CA TRP A 114 -16.81 3.33 3.97
C TRP A 114 -17.68 2.19 3.45
N LEU A 115 -17.11 1.26 2.68
CA LEU A 115 -17.80 0.03 2.26
C LEU A 115 -18.31 -0.78 3.46
N GLY A 116 -17.52 -0.85 4.55
CA GLY A 116 -17.87 -1.54 5.79
C GLY A 116 -19.11 -0.95 6.45
N LYS A 117 -19.21 0.38 6.52
CA LYS A 117 -20.38 1.12 7.04
C LYS A 117 -21.67 0.76 6.31
N TYR A 118 -21.60 0.45 5.02
CA TYR A 118 -22.75 0.05 4.20
C TYR A 118 -22.96 -1.47 4.11
N GLY A 119 -22.21 -2.26 4.89
CA GLY A 119 -22.39 -3.71 4.94
C GLY A 119 -21.91 -4.43 3.67
N VAL A 120 -21.06 -3.80 2.86
CA VAL A 120 -20.48 -4.45 1.68
C VAL A 120 -19.50 -5.54 2.15
N GLU A 121 -19.60 -6.73 1.56
CA GLU A 121 -18.78 -7.88 1.98
C GLU A 121 -17.29 -7.63 1.77
N GLY A 122 -16.92 -6.87 0.72
CA GLY A 122 -15.54 -6.50 0.36
C GLY A 122 -14.79 -5.58 1.34
N ALA A 123 -15.44 -5.07 2.39
CA ALA A 123 -14.79 -4.29 3.45
C ALA A 123 -14.05 -5.20 4.44
N VAL A 124 -12.82 -5.59 4.08
CA VAL A 124 -12.09 -6.66 4.73
C VAL A 124 -11.16 -6.15 5.82
N ILE A 125 -10.55 -4.98 5.65
CA ILE A 125 -9.59 -4.41 6.61
C ILE A 125 -10.32 -3.87 7.85
N ASP A 126 -11.43 -3.16 7.65
CA ASP A 126 -12.24 -2.56 8.72
C ASP A 126 -12.66 -3.60 9.78
N LYS A 127 -13.05 -4.80 9.33
CA LYS A 127 -13.53 -5.90 10.18
C LYS A 127 -12.43 -6.62 10.99
N ARG A 128 -11.16 -6.20 10.91
CA ARG A 128 -10.02 -6.93 11.51
C ARG A 128 -9.69 -6.57 12.95
N GLY A 129 -10.25 -5.48 13.48
CA GLY A 129 -9.96 -5.02 14.84
C GLY A 129 -8.49 -4.63 15.07
N TRP A 130 -7.76 -4.27 14.01
CA TRP A 130 -6.39 -3.77 14.12
C TRP A 130 -6.37 -2.34 14.64
N THR A 131 -5.31 -2.01 15.37
CA THR A 131 -5.02 -0.61 15.72
C THR A 131 -4.64 0.21 14.49
N ALA A 132 -4.83 1.53 14.52
CA ALA A 132 -4.41 2.45 13.45
C ALA A 132 -2.94 2.22 13.02
N LYS A 133 -2.06 2.00 14.00
CA LYS A 133 -0.64 1.67 13.79
C LYS A 133 -0.45 0.36 13.01
N GLU A 134 -1.12 -0.71 13.41
CA GLU A 134 -1.00 -2.00 12.74
C GLU A 134 -1.55 -1.94 11.32
N THR A 135 -2.70 -1.29 11.13
CA THR A 135 -3.29 -1.04 9.81
C THR A 135 -2.31 -0.29 8.92
N THR A 136 -1.75 0.83 9.39
CA THR A 136 -0.76 1.61 8.64
C THR A 136 0.43 0.76 8.21
N ILE A 137 1.03 -0.01 9.15
CA ILE A 137 2.19 -0.85 8.85
C ILE A 137 1.85 -1.92 7.80
N LYS A 138 0.67 -2.54 7.88
CA LYS A 138 0.22 -3.56 6.94
C LYS A 138 -0.03 -2.99 5.55
N VAL A 139 -0.74 -1.86 5.45
CA VAL A 139 -1.06 -1.21 4.18
C VAL A 139 0.21 -0.66 3.50
N VAL A 140 1.16 -0.10 4.24
CA VAL A 140 2.45 0.34 3.67
C VAL A 140 3.26 -0.83 3.12
N ARG A 141 3.33 -1.94 3.87
CA ARG A 141 4.01 -3.15 3.38
C ARG A 141 3.34 -3.73 2.14
N PHE A 142 2.04 -3.55 2.04
CA PHE A 142 1.29 -3.95 0.87
C PHE A 142 1.56 -3.02 -0.33
N LEU A 143 1.59 -1.71 -0.14
CA LEU A 143 2.02 -0.75 -1.16
C LEU A 143 3.42 -1.06 -1.69
N GLU A 144 4.37 -1.32 -0.80
CA GLU A 144 5.74 -1.71 -1.19
C GLU A 144 5.76 -2.98 -2.05
N PHE A 145 4.92 -3.96 -1.72
CA PHE A 145 4.76 -5.16 -2.52
C PHE A 145 4.20 -4.82 -3.91
N LEU A 146 3.16 -3.99 -4.02
CA LEU A 146 2.61 -3.57 -5.31
C LEU A 146 3.64 -2.81 -6.16
N VAL A 147 4.40 -1.89 -5.55
CA VAL A 147 5.49 -1.17 -6.23
C VAL A 147 6.53 -2.16 -6.75
N GLN A 148 6.92 -3.17 -5.96
CA GLN A 148 7.88 -4.19 -6.39
C GLN A 148 7.37 -5.01 -7.57
N GLU A 149 6.11 -5.45 -7.51
CA GLU A 149 5.46 -6.18 -8.61
C GLU A 149 5.35 -5.33 -9.88
N TRP A 150 5.21 -4.01 -9.75
CA TRP A 150 5.21 -3.08 -10.89
C TRP A 150 6.62 -2.86 -11.48
N VAL A 151 7.61 -2.51 -10.64
CA VAL A 151 8.97 -2.15 -11.10
C VAL A 151 9.64 -3.34 -11.79
N ASN A 152 9.55 -4.52 -11.18
CA ASN A 152 10.34 -5.66 -11.62
C ASN A 152 9.52 -6.70 -12.41
N GLY A 153 8.25 -6.44 -12.63
CA GLY A 153 7.27 -7.47 -12.97
C GLY A 153 6.98 -8.38 -11.76
N PRO A 154 6.06 -9.35 -11.91
CA PRO A 154 5.66 -10.21 -10.82
C PRO A 154 6.85 -10.99 -10.24
N GLY A 155 7.19 -10.72 -8.97
CA GLY A 155 8.07 -11.53 -8.13
C GLY A 155 9.58 -11.38 -8.33
N ASP A 156 10.13 -10.17 -8.41
CA ASP A 156 11.59 -10.02 -8.28
C ASP A 156 12.04 -9.90 -6.82
N ASP A 157 12.52 -11.01 -6.28
CA ASP A 157 13.13 -11.15 -4.96
C ASP A 157 14.57 -10.58 -4.88
N SER A 158 15.07 -9.89 -5.92
CA SER A 158 16.46 -9.40 -5.99
C SER A 158 16.87 -8.40 -4.90
N ASN A 159 15.93 -7.85 -4.12
CA ASN A 159 16.24 -6.91 -3.05
C ASN A 159 16.74 -7.52 -1.73
N ARG A 160 16.79 -8.86 -1.58
CA ARG A 160 17.40 -9.48 -0.37
C ARG A 160 18.91 -9.73 -0.49
N GLU A 161 19.46 -9.79 -1.70
CA GLU A 161 20.89 -10.04 -1.87
C GLU A 161 21.75 -8.76 -1.75
N LYS A 162 21.15 -7.57 -1.81
CA LYS A 162 21.88 -6.31 -1.59
C LYS A 162 22.07 -5.93 -0.12
N GLU A 163 21.25 -6.43 0.80
CA GLU A 163 21.41 -6.14 2.24
C GLU A 163 22.33 -7.13 2.97
N ALA A 164 22.60 -8.31 2.41
CA ALA A 164 23.56 -9.27 2.97
C ALA A 164 25.02 -9.05 2.49
N GLY A 165 25.23 -8.16 1.51
CA GLY A 165 26.54 -7.94 0.86
C GLY A 165 27.33 -6.71 1.32
N GLN A 166 26.83 -5.91 2.26
CA GLN A 166 27.56 -4.74 2.79
C GLN A 166 27.82 -4.87 4.29
N VAL A 167 28.61 -5.87 4.67
CA VAL A 167 29.31 -5.87 5.95
C VAL A 167 30.82 -5.81 5.70
N GLN A 168 31.35 -4.60 5.90
CA GLN A 168 32.70 -4.18 6.26
C GLN A 168 33.91 -4.49 5.36
N VAL A 169 34.64 -3.42 5.00
CA VAL A 169 36.04 -3.31 5.41
C VAL A 169 36.30 -1.91 5.97
N PHE A 170 36.44 -1.81 7.29
CA PHE A 170 37.13 -0.69 7.92
C PHE A 170 38.60 -0.71 7.48
N ARG A 171 39.13 0.41 7.00
CA ARG A 171 40.58 0.63 6.93
C ARG A 171 41.01 1.43 8.15
N ILE A 172 41.91 0.84 8.94
CA ILE A 172 42.83 1.54 9.84
C ILE A 172 44.02 1.99 9.00
#